data_AF-A0A1Z5IXN9-F1
#
_entry.id   AF-A0A1Z5IXN9-F1
#
_cell.length_a   1.000
_cell.length_b   1.000
_cell.length_c   1.000
_cell.angle_alpha   90.00
_cell.angle_beta   90.00
_cell.angle_gamma   90.00
#
_symmetry.space_group_name_H-M   'P 1'
#
loop_
_entity.id
_entity.type
_entity.pdbx_description
1 polymer ?
#
loop_
_entity_poly.entity_id
_entity_poly.type
_entity_poly.pdbx_seq_one_letter_code
_entity_poly.pdbx_strand_id
1 'polypeptide(L)'
;MSKQIVTVDGVKYVVTQPAKAEIIESTVMGVSETIKTVRGKGYKLDDDPSKLYEIEWMVDGDVSSKDVSDWVKDWATADAAFLLD
;
A
#
# COMPACT_ATOMS: atom_id res chain seq x y z
N MET A 1 -4.94 -5.19 17.41
CA MET A 1 -3.83 -4.79 16.52
C MET A 1 -3.66 -3.28 16.62
N SER A 2 -2.43 -2.79 16.67
CA SER A 2 -2.13 -1.35 16.65
C SER A 2 -2.63 -0.76 15.33
N LYS A 3 -3.31 0.38 15.37
CA LYS A 3 -3.70 1.09 14.15
C LYS A 3 -2.43 1.63 13.47
N GLN A 4 -2.11 1.16 12.28
CA GLN A 4 -1.02 1.69 11.48
C GLN A 4 -1.53 2.94 10.75
N ILE A 5 -0.73 4.03 10.82
CA ILE A 5 -1.01 5.27 10.11
C ILE A 5 0.03 5.43 9.02
N VAL A 6 -0.44 5.67 7.80
CA VAL A 6 0.38 5.80 6.59
C VAL A 6 0.15 7.18 5.99
N THR A 7 1.20 7.79 5.47
CA THR A 7 1.14 9.10 4.80
C THR A 7 1.29 8.93 3.28
N VAL A 8 0.36 9.49 2.51
CA VAL A 8 0.41 9.56 1.04
C VAL A 8 0.27 11.04 0.66
N ASP A 9 1.28 11.60 -0.01
CA ASP A 9 1.30 13.01 -0.42
C ASP A 9 0.92 14.00 0.71
N GLY A 10 1.37 13.73 1.94
CA GLY A 10 1.08 14.53 3.12
C GLY A 10 -0.30 14.28 3.77
N VAL A 11 -1.14 13.45 3.17
CA VAL A 11 -2.45 13.03 3.72
C VAL A 11 -2.27 11.75 4.53
N LYS A 12 -2.87 11.69 5.73
CA LYS A 12 -2.77 10.53 6.63
C LYS A 12 -3.95 9.59 6.47
N TYR A 13 -3.66 8.29 6.43
CA TYR A 13 -4.63 7.22 6.32
C TYR A 13 -4.44 6.22 7.46
N VAL A 14 -5.55 5.74 8.02
CA VAL A 14 -5.57 4.64 8.97
C VAL A 14 -5.77 3.35 8.20
N VAL A 15 -4.77 2.46 8.26
CA VAL A 15 -4.84 1.14 7.62
C VAL A 15 -5.76 0.23 8.43
N THR A 16 -6.79 -0.30 7.79
CA THR A 16 -7.75 -1.25 8.38
C THR A 16 -7.53 -2.66 7.88
N GLN A 17 -6.98 -2.81 6.68
CA GLN A 17 -6.50 -4.08 6.13
C GLN A 17 -5.08 -3.86 5.63
N PRO A 18 -4.07 -4.46 6.28
CA PRO A 18 -2.69 -4.32 5.83
C PRO A 18 -2.53 -4.89 4.43
N ALA A 19 -1.50 -4.42 3.73
CA ALA A 19 -1.10 -5.04 2.47
C ALA A 19 -0.88 -6.55 2.69
N LYS A 20 -1.59 -7.35 1.89
CA LYS A 20 -1.36 -8.79 1.90
C LYS A 20 -0.04 -9.06 1.18
N ALA A 21 0.62 -10.14 1.55
CA ALA A 21 1.85 -10.66 0.93
C ALA A 21 1.80 -10.85 -0.60
N GLU A 22 0.65 -10.63 -1.22
CA GLU A 22 0.42 -10.76 -2.64
C GLU A 22 1.03 -9.54 -3.35
N ILE A 23 2.20 -9.77 -3.94
CA ILE A 23 2.85 -8.82 -4.84
C ILE A 23 2.16 -8.92 -6.19
N ILE A 24 1.65 -7.80 -6.68
CA ILE A 24 1.17 -7.67 -8.05
C ILE A 24 2.36 -7.25 -8.90
N GLU A 25 2.74 -8.10 -9.84
CA GLU A 25 3.74 -7.80 -10.85
C GLU A 25 3.06 -7.22 -12.09
N SER A 26 3.48 -6.03 -12.50
CA SER A 26 3.00 -5.42 -13.75
C SER A 26 4.18 -5.12 -14.67
N THR A 27 4.16 -5.72 -15.86
CA THR A 27 5.11 -5.40 -16.93
C THR A 27 4.60 -4.18 -17.68
N VAL A 28 5.28 -3.05 -17.53
CA VAL A 28 4.95 -1.83 -18.28
C VAL A 28 5.52 -1.99 -19.70
N MET A 29 4.64 -1.99 -20.72
CA MET A 29 5.08 -2.09 -22.11
C MET A 29 6.03 -0.93 -22.45
N GLY A 30 7.30 -1.27 -22.77
CA GLY A 30 8.36 -0.30 -23.09
C GLY A 30 9.46 -0.19 -22.03
N VAL A 31 9.32 -0.83 -20.87
CA VAL A 31 10.36 -0.93 -19.85
C VAL A 31 10.66 -2.41 -19.63
N SER A 32 11.94 -2.81 -19.61
CA SER A 32 12.34 -4.20 -19.30
C SER A 32 12.21 -4.55 -17.81
N GLU A 33 11.68 -3.64 -17.00
CA GLU A 33 11.59 -3.76 -15.56
C GLU A 33 10.16 -4.13 -15.14
N THR A 34 10.07 -5.13 -14.26
CA THR A 34 8.82 -5.54 -13.61
C THR A 34 8.60 -4.66 -12.39
N ILE A 35 7.46 -3.95 -12.34
CA ILE A 35 7.07 -3.20 -11.15
C ILE A 35 6.31 -4.15 -10.22
N LYS A 36 6.76 -4.22 -8.96
CA LYS A 36 6.13 -4.99 -7.88
C LYS A 36 5.32 -4.02 -7.02
N THR A 37 4.01 -4.26 -6.86
CA THR A 37 3.14 -3.38 -6.06
C THR A 37 2.41 -4.20 -5.00
N VAL A 38 2.24 -3.62 -3.81
CA VAL A 38 1.43 -4.22 -2.74
C VAL A 38 0.30 -3.26 -2.34
N ARG A 39 -0.84 -3.82 -1.94
CA ARG A 39 -2.07 -3.08 -1.74
C ARG A 39 -2.71 -3.35 -0.40
N GLY A 40 -2.93 -2.30 0.36
CA GLY A 40 -3.68 -2.31 1.62
C GLY A 40 -4.98 -1.53 1.48
N LYS A 41 -5.80 -1.55 2.52
CA LYS A 41 -7.01 -0.72 2.61
C LYS A 41 -7.04 0.09 3.88
N GLY A 42 -7.60 1.28 3.79
CA GLY A 42 -7.73 2.17 4.93
C GLY A 42 -8.78 3.24 4.70
N TYR A 43 -8.83 4.21 5.61
CA TYR A 43 -9.63 5.43 5.47
C TYR A 43 -8.78 6.63 5.87
N LYS A 44 -9.09 7.83 5.40
CA LYS A 44 -8.37 9.05 5.81
C LYS A 44 -8.58 9.33 7.30
N LEU A 45 -7.51 9.64 8.02
CA LEU A 45 -7.54 9.81 9.48
C LEU A 45 -8.58 10.85 9.96
N ASP A 46 -8.77 11.92 9.18
CA ASP A 46 -9.64 13.06 9.51
C ASP A 46 -10.86 13.17 8.56
N ASP A 47 -11.30 12.06 7.95
CA ASP A 47 -12.47 12.01 7.06
C ASP A 47 -13.45 10.91 7.53
N ASP A 48 -14.52 10.73 6.76
CA ASP A 48 -15.51 9.66 6.96
C ASP A 48 -14.86 8.26 6.87
N PRO A 49 -14.90 7.45 7.95
CA PRO A 49 -14.31 6.12 7.97
C PRO A 49 -15.05 5.10 7.09
N SER A 50 -16.24 5.43 6.57
CA SER A 50 -16.94 4.61 5.59
C SER A 50 -16.36 4.74 4.18
N LYS A 51 -15.62 5.81 3.89
CA LYS A 51 -14.92 6.01 2.62
C LYS A 51 -13.60 5.27 2.65
N LEU A 52 -13.60 4.07 2.07
CA LEU A 52 -12.41 3.24 2.00
C LEU A 52 -11.52 3.66 0.85
N TYR A 53 -10.22 3.55 1.08
CA TYR A 53 -9.18 3.79 0.10
C TYR A 53 -8.34 2.54 -0.05
N GLU A 54 -7.97 2.22 -1.29
CA GLU A 54 -6.86 1.33 -1.59
C GLU A 54 -5.57 2.13 -1.50
N ILE A 55 -4.63 1.67 -0.69
CA ILE A 55 -3.34 2.30 -0.46
C ILE A 55 -2.30 1.41 -1.15
N GLU A 56 -1.55 1.99 -2.07
CA GLU A 56 -0.55 1.29 -2.87
C GLU A 56 0.86 1.69 -2.46
N TRP A 57 1.74 0.69 -2.49
CA TRP A 57 3.16 0.87 -2.34
C TRP A 57 3.90 0.15 -3.46
N MET A 58 4.82 0.85 -4.08
CA MET A 58 5.76 0.31 -5.04
C MET A 58 6.94 -0.31 -4.28
N VAL A 59 7.24 -1.55 -4.60
CA VAL A 59 8.32 -2.31 -4.00
C VAL A 59 9.48 -2.27 -4.98
N ASP A 60 10.58 -1.64 -4.58
CA ASP A 60 11.83 -1.66 -5.34
C ASP A 60 12.63 -2.94 -4.97
N GLY A 61 13.21 -3.58 -5.98
CA GLY A 61 14.06 -4.77 -5.84
C GLY A 61 13.38 -6.13 -5.92
N ASP A 62 14.19 -7.20 -5.82
CA ASP A 62 13.73 -8.58 -5.93
C ASP A 62 13.16 -9.10 -4.60
N VAL A 63 11.98 -8.61 -4.26
CA VAL A 63 11.30 -8.92 -3.00
C VAL A 63 10.39 -10.13 -3.18
N SER A 64 10.47 -11.09 -2.23
CA SER A 64 9.57 -12.24 -2.19
C SER A 64 8.32 -11.94 -1.33
N SER A 65 7.25 -12.72 -1.48
CA SER A 65 6.00 -12.53 -0.73
C SER A 65 6.18 -12.63 0.80
N LYS A 66 7.16 -13.42 1.27
CA LYS A 66 7.47 -13.55 2.69
C LYS A 66 8.09 -12.26 3.25
N ASP A 67 8.96 -11.62 2.50
CA ASP A 67 9.63 -10.38 2.91
C ASP A 67 8.64 -9.22 3.00
N VAL A 68 7.66 -9.17 2.09
CA VAL A 68 6.57 -8.18 2.11
C VAL A 68 5.78 -8.20 3.41
N SER A 69 5.48 -9.39 3.96
CA SER A 69 4.68 -9.50 5.18
C SER A 69 5.36 -8.86 6.41
N ASP A 70 6.70 -8.90 6.44
CA ASP A 70 7.50 -8.27 7.48
C ASP A 70 7.63 -6.76 7.22
N TRP A 71 7.72 -6.34 5.95
CA TRP A 71 7.81 -4.94 5.54
C TRP A 71 6.54 -4.11 5.80
N VAL A 72 5.35 -4.69 5.58
CA VAL A 72 4.08 -3.96 5.70
C VAL A 72 3.84 -3.39 7.10
N LYS A 73 4.41 -3.99 8.14
CA LYS A 73 4.29 -3.49 9.52
C LYS A 73 5.09 -2.21 9.79
N ASP A 74 6.10 -1.93 8.99
CA ASP A 74 7.08 -0.86 9.22
C ASP A 74 6.94 0.32 8.23
N TRP A 75 5.95 0.30 7.34
CA TRP A 75 5.76 1.35 6.33
C TRP A 75 4.91 2.51 6.84
N ALA A 76 5.55 3.68 6.96
CA ALA A 76 4.93 4.93 7.39
C ALA A 76 4.45 5.82 6.21
N THR A 77 4.91 5.53 4.99
CA THR A 77 4.58 6.28 3.76
C THR A 77 4.16 5.31 2.66
N ALA A 78 3.26 5.74 1.78
CA ALA A 78 2.81 5.01 0.60
C ALA A 78 2.91 5.91 -0.64
N ASP A 79 2.97 5.28 -1.82
CA ASP A 79 3.13 5.97 -3.11
C ASP A 79 1.80 6.53 -3.63
N ALA A 80 0.68 5.84 -3.36
CA ALA A 80 -0.63 6.29 -3.82
C ALA A 80 -1.78 5.82 -2.93
N ALA A 81 -2.91 6.54 -3.02
CA ALA A 81 -4.16 6.15 -2.40
C ALA A 81 -5.35 6.47 -3.33
N PHE A 82 -6.17 5.47 -3.60
CA PHE A 82 -7.33 5.55 -4.50
C PHE A 82 -8.61 5.30 -3.73
N LEU A 83 -9.62 6.15 -3.90
CA LEU A 83 -10.93 5.93 -3.29
C LEU A 83 -11.55 4.65 -3.89
N LEU A 84 -12.02 3.77 -3.03
CA LEU A 84 -12.82 2.60 -3.41
C LEU A 84 -14.30 3.03 -3.44
N ASP A 85 -14.93 2.87 -4.60
CA ASP A 85 -16.37 3.10 -4.81
C ASP A 85 -17.22 2.00 -4.17
#